data_AF-A0A0M3J7V3-F1
#
_entry.id   AF-A0A0M3J7V3-F1
#
_cell.length_a   1.000
_cell.length_b   1.000
_cell.length_c   1.000
_cell.angle_alpha   90.00
_cell.angle_beta   90.00
_cell.angle_gamma   90.00
#
_symmetry.space_group_name_H-M   'P 1'
#
loop_
_entity.id
_entity.type
_entity.pdbx_description
1 polymer ?
#
loop_
_entity_poly.entity_id
_entity_poly.type
_entity_poly.pdbx_seq_one_letter_code
_entity_poly.pdbx_strand_id
1 'polypeptide(L)'
;MRYSSNPIHYIRNNEAWIMQFTANYRDFQFVQGLILTGWSRYDHMAVLCELFPVAVPALSMSLESVIDGRVHNAEYHYPNTSKLFKCNLPTDRGFVVGCQFPGAQVYELINEFANQHELVQRYIETDFDFNGWLSELSIRYLYSSPMYINKILQFVEYYLNPLQQLKQQLRKLTILAALIFASGFI
;
A
#
# COMPACT_ATOMS: atom_id res chain seq x y z
N MET A 1 8.96 0.66 -6.34
CA MET A 1 8.92 1.27 -4.99
C MET A 1 7.62 0.81 -4.31
N ARG A 2 7.66 0.28 -3.08
CA ARG A 2 6.52 -0.34 -2.40
C ARG A 2 6.01 0.65 -1.36
N TYR A 3 5.23 1.61 -1.84
CA TYR A 3 4.66 2.69 -1.04
C TYR A 3 3.25 2.37 -0.52
N SER A 4 2.61 1.32 -1.03
CA SER A 4 1.27 0.88 -0.67
C SER A 4 1.28 -0.20 0.41
N SER A 5 0.22 -0.26 1.20
CA SER A 5 0.08 -1.21 2.31
C SER A 5 0.01 -2.65 1.80
N ASN A 6 0.77 -3.56 2.41
CA ASN A 6 0.61 -5.00 2.23
C ASN A 6 0.67 -5.74 3.58
N PRO A 7 -0.39 -5.63 4.41
CA PRO A 7 -0.38 -6.11 5.79
C PRO A 7 -0.04 -7.60 5.92
N ILE A 8 -0.55 -8.43 5.00
CA ILE A 8 -0.37 -9.89 5.03
C ILE A 8 1.08 -10.34 5.15
N HIS A 9 2.02 -9.59 4.56
CA HIS A 9 3.44 -9.93 4.62
C HIS A 9 3.99 -9.80 6.05
N TYR A 10 3.62 -8.74 6.77
CA TYR A 10 4.09 -8.51 8.13
C TYR A 10 3.36 -9.41 9.14
N ILE A 11 2.05 -9.60 8.95
CA ILE A 11 1.23 -10.51 9.73
C ILE A 11 1.83 -11.92 9.72
N ARG A 12 2.05 -12.49 8.53
CA ARG A 12 2.61 -13.85 8.39
C ARG A 12 4.01 -13.98 9.00
N ASN A 13 4.81 -12.93 8.89
CA ASN A 13 6.12 -12.90 9.56
C ASN A 13 5.97 -12.98 11.08
N ASN A 14 5.06 -12.20 11.67
CA ASN A 14 4.81 -12.24 13.11
C ASN A 14 4.19 -13.58 13.54
N GLU A 15 3.26 -14.15 12.77
CA GLU A 15 2.72 -15.49 13.00
C GLU A 15 3.82 -16.57 12.99
N ALA A 16 4.78 -16.48 12.07
CA ALA A 16 5.93 -17.39 12.04
C ALA A 16 6.78 -17.29 13.30
N TRP A 17 7.02 -16.07 13.81
CA TRP A 17 7.72 -15.89 15.09
C TRP A 17 6.93 -16.44 16.27
N ILE A 18 5.60 -16.29 16.30
CA ILE A 18 4.74 -16.91 17.32
C ILE A 18 4.84 -18.43 17.28
N MET A 19 4.85 -19.04 16.08
CA MET A 19 5.04 -20.48 15.93
C MET A 19 6.40 -20.95 16.45
N GLN A 20 7.48 -20.25 16.08
CA GLN A 20 8.83 -20.58 16.56
C GLN A 20 8.92 -20.43 18.07
N PHE A 21 8.29 -19.39 18.62
CA PHE A 21 8.23 -19.17 20.05
C PHE A 21 7.51 -20.33 20.77
N THR A 22 6.36 -20.74 20.24
CA THR A 22 5.55 -21.83 20.80
C THR A 22 6.24 -23.19 20.69
N ALA A 23 7.03 -23.41 19.64
CA ALA A 23 7.75 -24.67 19.45
C ALA A 23 8.99 -24.79 20.35
N ASN A 24 9.74 -23.70 20.55
CA ASN A 24 11.07 -23.74 21.17
C ASN A 24 11.14 -23.06 22.55
N TYR A 25 10.02 -22.60 23.14
CA TYR A 25 10.07 -21.89 24.43
C TYR A 25 10.77 -22.67 25.56
N ARG A 26 10.78 -24.01 25.48
CA ARG A 26 11.41 -24.89 26.47
C ARG A 26 12.95 -24.82 26.46
N ASP A 27 13.54 -24.37 25.37
CA ASP A 27 14.99 -24.20 25.26
C ASP A 27 15.48 -22.94 25.99
N PHE A 28 14.56 -22.08 26.42
CA PHE A 28 14.85 -20.83 27.13
C PHE A 28 14.46 -20.94 28.60
N GLN A 29 15.33 -20.48 29.50
CA GLN A 29 15.03 -20.44 30.94
C GLN A 29 13.91 -19.44 31.27
N PHE A 30 13.86 -18.31 30.55
CA PHE A 30 12.89 -17.25 30.73
C PHE A 30 12.69 -16.47 29.44
N VAL A 31 11.45 -16.13 29.12
CA VAL A 31 11.12 -15.20 28.04
C VAL A 31 10.07 -14.22 28.52
N GLN A 32 10.37 -12.94 28.40
CA GLN A 32 9.49 -11.86 28.88
C GLN A 32 8.43 -11.44 27.87
N GLY A 33 8.70 -11.56 26.57
CA GLY A 33 7.77 -11.13 25.54
C GLY A 33 8.43 -10.89 24.18
N LEU A 34 7.67 -10.24 23.31
CA LEU A 34 8.06 -9.92 21.93
C LEU A 34 8.18 -8.39 21.76
N ILE A 35 9.20 -7.97 21.02
CA ILE A 35 9.39 -6.55 20.64
C ILE A 35 9.15 -6.46 19.13
N LEU A 36 8.12 -5.72 18.74
CA LEU A 36 7.86 -5.40 17.34
C LEU A 36 8.67 -4.16 16.95
N THR A 37 9.38 -4.25 15.83
CA THR A 37 10.24 -3.18 15.33
C THR A 37 9.92 -2.87 13.88
N GLY A 38 9.76 -1.59 13.55
CA GLY A 38 9.48 -1.10 12.20
C GLY A 38 10.76 -0.68 11.47
N TRP A 39 11.70 -1.62 11.26
CA TRP A 39 12.94 -1.31 10.56
C TRP A 39 12.66 -0.93 9.10
N SER A 40 13.09 0.26 8.70
CA SER A 40 13.32 0.56 7.30
C SER A 40 14.64 -0.10 6.89
N ARG A 41 14.68 -0.88 5.79
CA ARG A 41 15.95 -1.39 5.28
C ARG A 41 16.75 -0.21 4.72
N TYR A 42 17.96 -0.03 5.23
CA TYR A 42 18.87 1.09 4.96
C TYR A 42 19.73 0.90 3.69
N ASP A 43 19.45 -0.11 2.86
CA ASP A 43 20.17 -0.26 1.60
C ASP A 43 19.73 0.88 0.67
N HIS A 44 20.67 1.73 0.27
CA HIS A 44 20.46 2.86 -0.66
C HIS A 44 19.84 2.43 -2.00
N MET A 45 19.89 1.13 -2.34
CA MET A 45 19.32 0.54 -3.55
C MET A 45 18.03 -0.24 -3.27
N ALA A 46 17.66 -0.45 -2.01
CA ALA A 46 16.44 -1.15 -1.66
C ALA A 46 15.22 -0.23 -1.72
N VAL A 47 14.08 -0.86 -2.00
CA VAL A 47 12.80 -0.19 -2.09
C VAL A 47 12.43 0.43 -0.73
N LEU A 48 12.03 1.71 -0.73
CA LEU A 48 11.51 2.41 0.45
C LEU A 48 10.46 1.57 1.19
N CYS A 49 10.52 1.60 2.53
CA CYS A 49 9.47 1.10 3.41
C CYS A 49 8.17 1.89 3.23
N GLU A 50 7.05 1.32 3.67
CA GLU A 50 5.78 2.03 3.74
C GLU A 50 5.93 3.31 4.58
N LEU A 51 5.29 4.39 4.13
CA LEU A 51 5.26 5.64 4.90
C LEU A 51 4.42 5.43 6.17
N PHE A 52 4.73 6.17 7.23
CA PHE A 52 4.11 5.97 8.55
C PHE A 52 2.57 5.87 8.53
N PRO A 53 1.81 6.79 7.89
CA PRO A 53 0.35 6.68 7.81
C PRO A 53 -0.14 5.41 7.09
N VAL A 54 0.65 4.92 6.14
CA VAL A 54 0.34 3.71 5.36
C VAL A 54 0.56 2.45 6.20
N ALA A 55 1.61 2.45 7.03
CA ALA A 55 2.02 1.34 7.86
C ALA A 55 1.15 1.16 9.14
N VAL A 56 0.43 2.19 9.59
CA VAL A 56 -0.37 2.15 10.83
C VAL A 56 -1.38 1.00 10.85
N PRO A 57 -2.20 0.79 9.79
CA PRO A 57 -3.07 -0.39 9.70
C PRO A 57 -2.35 -1.73 9.82
N ALA A 58 -1.25 -1.91 9.09
CA ALA A 58 -0.47 -3.15 9.10
C ALA A 58 0.15 -3.42 10.49
N LEU A 59 0.58 -2.37 11.18
CA LEU A 59 1.09 -2.44 12.54
C LEU A 59 0.00 -2.85 13.53
N SER A 60 -1.21 -2.26 13.43
CA SER A 60 -2.34 -2.62 14.30
C SER A 60 -2.75 -4.08 14.13
N MET A 61 -2.89 -4.55 12.89
CA MET A 61 -3.18 -5.96 12.62
C MET A 61 -2.09 -6.88 13.17
N SER A 62 -0.82 -6.52 12.97
CA SER A 62 0.33 -7.26 13.50
C SER A 62 0.32 -7.35 15.02
N LEU A 63 -0.02 -6.26 15.71
CA LEU A 63 -0.15 -6.23 17.16
C LEU A 63 -1.30 -7.14 17.63
N GLU A 64 -2.44 -7.07 16.97
CA GLU A 64 -3.60 -7.92 17.26
C GLU A 64 -3.25 -9.40 17.07
N SER A 65 -2.58 -9.78 15.97
CA SER A 65 -2.10 -11.16 15.77
C SER A 65 -1.18 -11.63 16.89
N VAL A 66 -0.25 -10.77 17.34
CA VAL A 66 0.70 -11.10 18.42
C VAL A 66 0.02 -11.22 19.77
N ILE A 67 -0.94 -10.35 20.07
CA ILE A 67 -1.71 -10.37 21.32
C ILE A 67 -2.60 -11.63 21.37
N ASP A 68 -3.24 -11.98 20.26
CA ASP A 68 -4.08 -13.18 20.18
C ASP A 68 -3.26 -14.47 20.29
N GLY A 69 -1.97 -14.42 19.90
CA GLY A 69 -1.06 -15.56 19.93
C GLY A 69 -1.49 -16.72 19.02
N ARG A 70 -2.35 -16.44 18.04
CA ARG A 70 -2.94 -17.43 17.13
C ARG A 70 -2.34 -17.29 15.73
N VAL A 71 -2.13 -18.44 15.10
CA VAL A 71 -1.90 -18.52 13.66
C VAL A 71 -3.26 -18.61 12.99
N HIS A 72 -3.57 -17.68 12.09
CA HIS A 72 -4.83 -17.74 11.36
C HIS A 72 -4.78 -18.87 10.33
N ASN A 73 -5.57 -19.92 10.57
CA ASN A 73 -5.74 -21.05 9.66
C ASN A 73 -6.90 -20.83 8.65
N ALA A 74 -7.62 -19.71 8.77
CA ALA A 74 -8.81 -19.35 8.01
C ALA A 74 -8.75 -17.85 7.59
N GLU A 75 -9.90 -17.26 7.26
CA GLU A 75 -10.02 -15.85 6.88
C GLU A 75 -9.44 -14.91 7.96
N TYR A 76 -8.58 -13.99 7.55
CA TYR A 76 -7.97 -13.00 8.45
C TYR A 76 -9.01 -11.97 8.87
N HIS A 77 -9.38 -11.96 10.15
CA HIS A 77 -10.34 -11.02 10.72
C HIS A 77 -9.75 -10.32 11.94
N TYR A 78 -9.77 -8.99 11.93
CA TYR A 78 -9.13 -8.13 12.94
C TYR A 78 -10.16 -7.24 13.65
N PRO A 79 -10.99 -7.78 14.56
CA PRO A 79 -12.09 -7.05 15.16
C PRO A 79 -11.63 -5.85 16.01
N ASN A 80 -10.52 -5.96 16.72
CA ASN A 80 -10.03 -4.85 17.55
C ASN A 80 -9.50 -3.71 16.67
N THR A 81 -8.73 -4.05 15.63
CA THR A 81 -8.23 -3.10 14.64
C THR A 81 -9.39 -2.42 13.89
N SER A 82 -10.38 -3.19 13.41
CA SER A 82 -11.54 -2.65 12.72
C SER A 82 -12.37 -1.72 13.61
N LYS A 83 -12.51 -2.06 14.90
CA LYS A 83 -13.18 -1.21 15.88
C LYS A 83 -12.41 0.08 16.15
N LEU A 84 -11.08 0.00 16.26
CA LEU A 84 -10.20 1.13 16.52
C LEU A 84 -10.27 2.16 15.39
N PHE A 85 -10.19 1.70 14.14
CA PHE A 85 -10.17 2.55 12.96
C PHE A 85 -11.55 2.77 12.33
N LYS A 86 -12.60 2.17 12.89
CA LYS A 86 -14.00 2.25 12.42
C LYS A 86 -14.18 1.91 10.94
N CYS A 87 -13.35 1.02 10.41
CA CYS A 87 -13.39 0.55 9.04
C CYS A 87 -12.85 -0.88 8.95
N ASN A 88 -13.24 -1.61 7.90
CA ASN A 88 -12.70 -2.94 7.63
C ASN A 88 -11.50 -2.82 6.70
N LEU A 89 -10.31 -2.90 7.28
CA LEU A 89 -9.06 -2.79 6.54
C LEU A 89 -8.78 -4.09 5.78
N PRO A 90 -8.35 -4.02 4.51
CA PRO A 90 -7.96 -5.19 3.76
C PRO A 90 -6.64 -5.75 4.27
N THR A 91 -6.56 -7.07 4.40
CA THR A 91 -5.31 -7.78 4.77
C THR A 91 -4.37 -7.90 3.57
N ASP A 92 -4.95 -8.04 2.38
CA ASP A 92 -4.25 -8.06 1.09
C ASP A 92 -4.19 -6.67 0.45
N ARG A 93 -3.55 -6.58 -0.71
CA ARG A 93 -3.51 -5.33 -1.48
C ARG A 93 -4.92 -4.88 -1.82
N GLY A 94 -5.24 -3.66 -1.44
CA GLY A 94 -6.52 -3.04 -1.68
C GLY A 94 -6.57 -1.67 -1.04
N PHE A 95 -7.69 -1.00 -1.23
CA PHE A 95 -7.98 0.26 -0.55
C PHE A 95 -9.35 0.19 0.10
N VAL A 96 -9.51 0.96 1.16
CA VAL A 96 -10.77 1.16 1.87
C VAL A 96 -10.90 2.65 2.10
N VAL A 97 -12.13 3.15 2.21
CA VAL A 97 -12.44 4.56 2.45
C VAL A 97 -13.30 4.67 3.71
N GLY A 98 -13.15 5.77 4.45
CA GLY A 98 -13.92 6.06 5.66
C GLY A 98 -13.26 5.59 6.95
N CYS A 99 -11.94 5.34 6.93
CA CYS A 99 -11.21 4.99 8.14
C CYS A 99 -10.97 6.22 9.04
N GLN A 100 -10.92 6.01 10.35
CA GLN A 100 -10.71 7.05 11.35
C GLN A 100 -9.43 6.80 12.14
N PHE A 101 -8.34 7.41 11.67
CA PHE A 101 -7.07 7.49 12.39
C PHE A 101 -6.22 8.66 11.89
N PRO A 102 -5.21 9.11 12.66
CA PRO A 102 -4.28 10.13 12.19
C PRO A 102 -3.56 9.70 10.91
N GLY A 103 -3.80 10.42 9.81
CA GLY A 103 -3.24 10.07 8.50
C GLY A 103 -4.10 9.11 7.66
N ALA A 104 -5.34 8.82 8.06
CA ALA A 104 -6.27 7.99 7.28
C ALA A 104 -6.44 8.49 5.84
N GLN A 105 -6.63 9.79 5.62
CA GLN A 105 -6.74 10.35 4.27
C GLN A 105 -5.51 10.06 3.39
N VAL A 106 -4.31 10.08 3.98
CA VAL A 106 -3.07 9.76 3.26
C VAL A 106 -3.02 8.27 2.94
N TYR A 107 -3.40 7.41 3.89
CA TYR A 107 -3.54 5.97 3.67
C TYR A 107 -4.51 5.67 2.51
N GLU A 108 -5.70 6.26 2.53
CA GLU A 108 -6.74 6.03 1.52
C GLU A 108 -6.24 6.42 0.12
N LEU A 109 -5.72 7.64 -0.03
CA LEU A 109 -5.23 8.15 -1.31
C LEU A 109 -4.04 7.36 -1.87
N ILE A 110 -3.12 6.92 -1.01
CA ILE A 110 -1.95 6.16 -1.47
C ILE A 110 -2.36 4.77 -1.95
N ASN A 111 -3.25 4.09 -1.23
CA ASN A 111 -3.72 2.76 -1.63
C ASN A 111 -4.64 2.83 -2.86
N GLU A 112 -5.46 3.88 -2.97
CA GLU A 112 -6.24 4.14 -4.17
C GLU A 112 -5.32 4.39 -5.38
N PHE A 113 -4.30 5.22 -5.22
CA PHE A 113 -3.29 5.45 -6.26
C PHE A 113 -2.59 4.16 -6.67
N ALA A 114 -2.22 3.30 -5.71
CA ALA A 114 -1.59 2.01 -6.02
C ALA A 114 -2.51 1.12 -6.86
N ASN A 115 -3.80 1.08 -6.53
CA ASN A 115 -4.80 0.32 -7.28
C ASN A 115 -4.96 0.88 -8.72
N GLN A 116 -5.13 2.19 -8.85
CA GLN A 116 -5.24 2.85 -10.16
C GLN A 116 -3.96 2.64 -10.99
N HIS A 117 -2.79 2.77 -10.38
CA HIS A 117 -1.52 2.54 -11.05
C HIS A 117 -1.40 1.10 -11.57
N GLU A 118 -1.83 0.10 -10.79
CA GLU A 118 -1.85 -1.30 -11.25
C GLU A 118 -2.80 -1.50 -12.44
N LEU A 119 -3.97 -0.86 -12.45
CA LEU A 119 -4.90 -0.90 -13.59
C LEU A 119 -4.27 -0.32 -14.86
N VAL A 120 -3.56 0.81 -14.74
CA VAL A 120 -2.86 1.44 -15.87
C VAL A 120 -1.73 0.56 -16.39
N GLN A 121 -0.91 0.00 -15.49
CA GLN A 121 0.16 -0.92 -15.88
C GLN A 121 -0.41 -2.13 -16.62
N ARG A 122 -1.49 -2.72 -16.10
CA ARG A 122 -2.15 -3.85 -16.75
C ARG A 122 -2.69 -3.47 -18.13
N TYR A 123 -3.28 -2.29 -18.30
CA TYR A 123 -3.73 -1.81 -19.61
C TYR A 123 -2.56 -1.69 -20.59
N ILE A 124 -1.47 -1.04 -20.19
CA ILE A 124 -0.26 -0.88 -21.00
C ILE A 124 0.33 -2.24 -21.40
N GLU A 125 0.37 -3.21 -20.49
CA GLU A 125 0.96 -4.52 -20.74
C GLU A 125 0.08 -5.43 -21.61
N THR A 126 -1.25 -5.30 -21.54
CA THR A 126 -2.18 -6.27 -22.15
C THR A 126 -2.88 -5.77 -23.41
N ASP A 127 -2.97 -4.46 -23.64
CA ASP A 127 -3.72 -3.92 -24.77
C ASP A 127 -2.91 -4.01 -26.07
N PHE A 128 -3.46 -4.72 -27.06
CA PHE A 128 -2.80 -4.92 -28.36
C PHE A 128 -2.71 -3.64 -29.18
N ASP A 129 -3.73 -2.77 -29.10
CA ASP A 129 -3.72 -1.53 -29.87
C ASP A 129 -2.66 -0.57 -29.31
N PHE A 130 -2.58 -0.43 -27.99
CA PHE A 130 -1.52 0.32 -27.32
C PHE A 130 -0.14 -0.20 -27.71
N ASN A 131 0.09 -1.51 -27.55
CA ASN A 131 1.39 -2.12 -27.82
C ASN A 131 1.76 -2.20 -29.29
N GLY A 132 0.80 -2.11 -30.21
CA GLY A 132 1.05 -2.06 -31.66
C GLY A 132 1.29 -0.65 -32.18
N TRP A 133 0.47 0.31 -31.76
CA TRP A 133 0.40 1.66 -32.36
C TRP A 133 1.10 2.75 -31.54
N LEU A 134 1.42 2.48 -30.27
CA LEU A 134 2.26 3.30 -29.39
C LEU A 134 3.49 2.55 -28.88
N SER A 135 3.93 1.53 -29.61
CA SER A 135 5.18 0.82 -29.32
C SER A 135 6.40 1.74 -29.38
N GLU A 136 7.49 1.34 -28.74
CA GLU A 136 8.78 2.06 -28.85
C GLU A 136 9.22 2.22 -30.32
N LEU A 137 8.94 1.21 -31.16
CA LEU A 137 9.26 1.24 -32.59
C LEU A 137 8.39 2.27 -33.33
N SER A 138 7.09 2.30 -33.05
CA SER A 138 6.13 3.26 -33.61
C SER A 138 6.53 4.70 -33.26
N ILE A 139 6.96 4.93 -32.02
CA ILE A 139 7.48 6.23 -31.55
C ILE A 139 8.80 6.59 -32.25
N ARG A 140 9.74 5.64 -32.33
CA ARG A 140 11.07 5.87 -32.92
C ARG A 140 11.01 6.25 -34.40
N TYR A 141 10.12 5.63 -35.17
CA TYR A 141 9.96 5.88 -36.60
C TYR A 141 8.83 6.86 -36.94
N LEU A 142 8.18 7.47 -35.93
CA LEU A 142 7.05 8.39 -36.11
C LEU A 142 5.94 7.79 -37.01
N TYR A 143 5.68 6.50 -36.85
CA TYR A 143 4.73 5.75 -37.65
C TYR A 143 3.59 5.23 -36.77
N SER A 144 2.37 5.67 -37.05
CA SER A 144 1.17 5.17 -36.39
C SER A 144 -0.08 5.44 -37.24
N SER A 145 -1.23 4.92 -36.82
CA SER A 145 -2.51 5.11 -37.50
C SER A 145 -3.42 6.06 -36.72
N PRO A 146 -3.90 7.16 -37.33
CA PRO A 146 -4.76 8.13 -36.65
C PRO A 146 -6.01 7.52 -36.01
N MET A 147 -6.58 6.49 -36.63
CA MET A 147 -7.76 5.79 -36.10
C MET A 147 -7.46 5.10 -34.77
N TYR A 148 -6.35 4.37 -34.69
CA TYR A 148 -5.95 3.67 -33.47
C TYR A 148 -5.45 4.64 -32.41
N ILE A 149 -4.75 5.71 -32.80
CA ILE A 149 -4.35 6.78 -31.87
C ILE A 149 -5.58 7.40 -31.20
N ASN A 150 -6.64 7.74 -31.95
CA ASN A 150 -7.86 8.28 -31.36
C ASN A 150 -8.54 7.31 -30.40
N LYS A 151 -8.53 6.01 -30.70
CA LYS A 151 -9.04 4.97 -29.80
C LYS A 151 -8.22 4.91 -28.51
N ILE A 152 -6.89 4.87 -28.62
CA ILE A 152 -5.99 4.76 -27.47
C ILE A 152 -6.09 6.00 -26.58
N LEU A 153 -6.16 7.21 -27.16
CA LEU A 153 -6.28 8.46 -26.41
C LEU A 153 -7.48 8.46 -25.45
N GLN A 154 -8.63 7.92 -25.86
CA GLN A 154 -9.80 7.82 -24.99
C GLN A 154 -9.53 6.98 -23.73
N PHE A 155 -8.83 5.85 -23.88
CA PHE A 155 -8.47 5.01 -22.74
C PHE A 155 -7.36 5.64 -21.88
N VAL A 156 -6.38 6.27 -22.51
CA VAL A 156 -5.33 7.01 -21.79
C VAL A 156 -5.95 8.11 -20.92
N GLU A 157 -6.87 8.90 -21.46
CA GLU A 157 -7.60 9.93 -20.69
C GLU A 157 -8.43 9.34 -19.56
N TYR A 158 -9.13 8.22 -19.82
CA TYR A 158 -9.90 7.50 -18.81
C TYR A 158 -9.06 7.12 -17.58
N TYR A 159 -7.84 6.60 -17.80
CA TYR A 159 -6.93 6.21 -16.73
C TYR A 159 -6.16 7.39 -16.11
N LEU A 160 -5.84 8.42 -16.90
CA LEU A 160 -5.02 9.55 -16.47
C LEU A 160 -5.79 10.53 -15.57
N ASN A 161 -7.09 10.72 -15.81
CA ASN A 161 -7.93 11.65 -15.04
C ASN A 161 -7.96 11.32 -13.53
N PRO A 162 -8.25 10.07 -13.08
CA PRO A 162 -8.19 9.71 -11.67
C PRO A 162 -6.80 9.91 -11.05
N LEU A 163 -5.73 9.52 -11.75
CA LEU A 163 -4.36 9.68 -11.27
C LEU A 163 -3.98 11.15 -11.07
N GLN A 164 -4.43 12.04 -11.95
CA GLN A 164 -4.22 13.48 -11.80
C GLN A 164 -4.96 14.05 -10.59
N GLN A 165 -6.20 13.62 -10.35
CA GLN A 165 -6.98 14.05 -9.18
C GLN A 165 -6.31 13.60 -7.88
N LEU A 166 -5.90 12.33 -7.79
CA LEU A 166 -5.18 11.78 -6.64
C LEU A 166 -3.88 12.53 -6.36
N LYS A 167 -3.10 12.83 -7.42
CA LYS A 167 -1.87 13.63 -7.31
C LYS A 167 -2.16 15.03 -6.73
N GLN A 168 -3.23 15.70 -7.17
CA GLN A 168 -3.59 17.02 -6.67
C GLN A 168 -4.00 16.96 -5.19
N GLN A 169 -4.78 15.96 -4.79
CA GLN A 169 -5.19 15.76 -3.40
C GLN A 169 -3.99 15.48 -2.47
N LEU A 170 -3.09 14.58 -2.87
CA LEU A 170 -1.87 14.29 -2.11
C LEU A 170 -0.96 15.53 -1.96
N ARG A 171 -0.82 16.33 -3.02
CA ARG A 171 -0.07 17.61 -2.97
C ARG A 171 -0.68 18.61 -1.99
N LYS A 172 -2.00 18.75 -1.98
CA LYS A 172 -2.68 19.65 -1.04
C LYS A 172 -2.43 19.23 0.42
N LEU A 173 -2.53 17.93 0.71
CA LEU A 173 -2.32 17.40 2.06
C LEU A 173 -0.87 17.55 2.54
N THR A 174 0.10 17.30 1.67
CA THR A 174 1.53 17.44 2.02
C THR A 174 1.91 18.90 2.29
N ILE A 175 1.40 19.85 1.49
CA ILE A 175 1.59 21.28 1.74
C ILE A 175 0.94 21.68 3.06
N LEU A 176 -0.29 21.21 3.32
CA LEU A 176 -1.00 21.51 4.57
C LEU A 176 -0.23 20.98 5.79
N ALA A 177 0.27 19.75 5.71
CA ALA A 177 1.10 19.16 6.76
C ALA A 177 2.39 19.97 6.95
N ALA A 178 3.09 20.33 5.87
CA ALA A 178 4.30 21.16 5.94
C ALA A 178 4.04 22.53 6.56
N LEU A 179 2.90 23.16 6.26
CA LEU A 179 2.48 24.43 6.88
C LEU A 179 2.15 24.28 8.37
N ILE A 180 1.54 23.17 8.78
CA ILE A 180 1.26 22.87 10.19
C ILE A 180 2.57 22.65 10.96
N PHE A 181 3.51 21.90 10.39
CA PHE A 181 4.84 21.70 11.00
C PHE A 181 5.69 22.97 10.99
N ALA A 182 5.57 23.83 9.97
CA ALA A 182 6.29 25.11 9.91
C ALA A 182 5.68 26.20 10.81
N SER A 183 4.40 26.09 11.17
CA SER A 183 3.70 27.08 12.01
C SER A 183 3.84 26.83 13.52
N GLY A 184 4.65 25.85 13.94
CA GLY A 184 5.09 25.74 15.33
C GLY A 184 4.00 25.40 16.34
N PHE A 185 2.91 24.74 15.93
CA PHE A 185 1.95 24.15 16.87
C PHE A 185 2.44 22.76 17.35
N ILE A 186 3.61 22.76 18.00
CA ILE A 186 4.04 21.84 19.07
C ILE A 186 4.86 22.68 20.05
#